data_AF-A0A2D1U784-F1
#
_entry.id   AF-A0A2D1U784-F1
#
_cell.length_a   1.000
_cell.length_b   1.000
_cell.length_c   1.000
_cell.angle_alpha   90.00
_cell.angle_beta   90.00
_cell.angle_gamma   90.00
#
_symmetry.space_group_name_H-M   'P 1'
#
loop_
_entity.id
_entity.type
_entity.pdbx_description
1 polymer ?
#
loop_
_entity_poly.entity_id
_entity_poly.type
_entity_poly.pdbx_seq_one_letter_code
_entity_poly.pdbx_strand_id
1 'polypeptide(L)'
;MKKACLYIRVSTDEQADKGFSQRDQAERLQIHCAKNDIDVGKIIFEDYSAKTFNRPEWTKLMAEMRKSKGKDFDYVMFTKWDRFSRNTADAYQMIRILTVDYQIEPIAIEQPLDLAVPESKTILAVYLSMPEVENDRRALNVTYGMRRAKKEGRWMGLPPTGYKNKITENGKKYIAIDEPQASHMRWAFEQIAEGMLAIDHVWMKSKERGLRCSRTTFWKHITNPGYIGKIPIPEFKDEEAYLADGQHAPLISEVLFYKVQEVLELRRRKFEKKGTKAVSPRSLALRGFLICPKCGHIMTGSASRGRHKAYYPYYHCNPVAE
;
A
#
# COMPACT_ATOMS: atom_id res chain seq x y z
N MET A 1 9.61 27.50 42.15
CA MET A 1 8.49 26.77 41.52
C MET A 1 8.99 26.30 40.17
N LYS A 2 8.86 25.01 39.85
CA LYS A 2 9.35 24.50 38.56
C LYS A 2 8.43 24.95 37.43
N LYS A 3 8.97 25.13 36.23
CA LYS A 3 8.26 25.67 35.07
C LYS A 3 8.24 24.67 33.92
N ALA A 4 7.07 24.44 33.32
CA ALA A 4 6.87 23.46 32.26
C ALA A 4 6.54 24.12 30.91
N CYS A 5 7.08 23.53 29.84
CA CYS A 5 6.62 23.68 28.48
C CYS A 5 5.69 22.51 28.13
N LEU A 6 4.42 22.80 27.82
CA LEU A 6 3.44 21.80 27.43
C LEU A 6 3.51 21.58 25.92
N TYR A 7 3.87 20.38 25.50
CA TYR A 7 3.96 19.99 24.10
C TYR A 7 2.80 19.08 23.71
N ILE A 8 1.88 19.61 22.91
CA ILE A 8 0.65 18.94 22.50
C ILE A 8 0.77 18.61 21.01
N ARG A 9 0.73 17.31 20.70
CA ARG A 9 0.84 16.82 19.33
C ARG A 9 -0.34 15.93 18.96
N VAL A 10 -0.83 16.12 17.75
CA VAL A 10 -1.73 15.20 17.05
C VAL A 10 -1.21 15.02 15.64
N SER A 11 -1.42 13.86 15.02
CA SER A 11 -1.15 13.79 13.57
C SER A 11 -2.25 14.50 12.81
N THR A 12 -1.93 15.03 11.63
CA THR A 12 -2.87 15.58 10.66
C THR A 12 -4.06 14.64 10.40
N ASP A 13 -3.80 13.33 10.34
CA ASP A 13 -4.85 12.30 10.23
C ASP A 13 -5.75 12.19 11.49
N GLU A 14 -5.20 12.39 12.69
CA GLU A 14 -5.97 12.36 13.95
C GLU A 14 -6.82 13.64 14.13
N GLN A 15 -6.36 14.76 13.57
CA GLN A 15 -7.06 16.05 13.58
C GLN A 15 -8.33 16.04 12.72
N ALA A 16 -8.28 15.39 11.55
CA ALA A 16 -9.40 15.27 10.63
C ALA A 16 -10.60 14.51 11.23
N ASP A 17 -10.32 13.49 12.07
CA ASP A 17 -11.36 12.67 12.69
C ASP A 17 -11.84 13.22 14.05
N LYS A 18 -11.00 13.95 14.81
CA LYS A 18 -11.27 14.31 16.22
C LYS A 18 -10.66 15.65 16.65
N GLY A 19 -11.23 16.77 16.20
CA GLY A 19 -10.83 18.13 16.62
C GLY A 19 -10.83 18.41 18.14
N PHE A 20 -11.47 17.56 18.95
CA PHE A 20 -11.47 17.66 20.42
C PHE A 20 -10.18 17.14 21.09
N SER A 21 -9.32 16.42 20.36
CA SER A 21 -8.16 15.71 20.91
C SER A 21 -7.05 16.62 21.44
N GLN A 22 -6.82 17.80 20.83
CA GLN A 22 -5.76 18.71 21.29
C GLN A 22 -6.15 19.49 22.55
N ARG A 23 -7.43 19.91 22.64
CA ARG A 23 -7.93 20.66 23.79
C ARG A 23 -7.96 19.79 25.05
N ASP A 24 -8.43 18.54 24.92
CA ASP A 24 -8.40 17.55 26.00
C ASP A 24 -6.97 17.30 26.51
N GLN A 25 -6.00 17.15 25.59
CA GLN A 25 -4.59 17.00 25.97
C GLN A 25 -4.05 18.23 26.71
N ALA A 26 -4.38 19.44 26.24
CA ALA A 26 -3.98 20.69 26.89
C ALA A 26 -4.54 20.79 28.31
N GLU A 27 -5.84 20.50 28.46
CA GLU A 27 -6.55 20.54 29.73
C GLU A 27 -5.96 19.53 30.72
N ARG A 28 -5.71 18.30 30.29
CA ARG A 28 -5.12 17.25 31.14
C ARG A 28 -3.71 17.62 31.62
N LEU A 29 -2.90 18.23 30.76
CA LEU A 29 -1.58 18.74 31.14
C LEU A 29 -1.67 19.91 32.12
N GLN A 30 -2.55 20.88 31.88
CA GLN A 30 -2.74 22.02 32.77
C GLN A 30 -3.25 21.60 34.15
N ILE A 31 -4.22 20.68 34.21
CA ILE A 31 -4.72 20.10 35.46
C ILE A 31 -3.58 19.39 36.20
N HIS A 32 -2.73 18.65 35.49
CA HIS A 32 -1.59 17.99 36.11
C HIS A 32 -0.59 19.01 36.67
N CYS A 33 -0.27 20.09 35.94
CA CYS A 33 0.60 21.16 36.43
C CYS A 33 0.04 21.84 37.69
N ALA A 34 -1.25 22.19 37.67
CA ALA A 34 -1.93 22.81 38.81
C ALA A 34 -1.94 21.92 40.06
N LYS A 35 -2.08 20.59 39.89
CA LYS A 35 -2.06 19.63 41.01
C LYS A 35 -0.67 19.40 41.62
N ASN A 36 0.40 19.70 40.89
CA ASN A 36 1.78 19.42 41.29
C ASN A 36 2.61 20.70 41.52
N ASP A 37 1.96 21.87 41.64
CA ASP A 37 2.62 23.17 41.82
C ASP A 37 3.68 23.49 40.74
N ILE A 38 3.36 23.17 39.48
CA ILE A 38 4.20 23.43 38.31
C ILE A 38 3.62 24.63 37.54
N ASP A 39 4.46 25.64 37.28
CA ASP A 39 4.07 26.82 36.49
C ASP A 39 4.02 26.47 35.00
N VAL A 40 2.96 26.89 34.30
CA VAL A 40 2.81 26.66 32.86
C VAL A 40 3.45 27.83 32.12
N GLY A 41 4.67 27.61 31.62
CA GLY A 41 5.42 28.66 30.94
C GLY A 41 5.01 28.88 29.49
N LYS A 42 4.80 27.79 28.74
CA LYS A 42 4.45 27.85 27.31
C LYS A 42 3.65 26.62 26.91
N ILE A 43 2.72 26.81 25.98
CA ILE A 43 1.92 25.73 25.37
C ILE A 43 2.20 25.72 23.88
N ILE A 44 2.54 24.55 23.34
CA ILE A 44 2.92 24.35 21.95
C ILE A 44 1.99 23.32 21.32
N PHE A 45 1.46 23.65 20.15
CA PHE A 45 0.59 22.78 19.37
C PHE A 45 1.29 22.38 18.08
N GLU A 46 1.45 21.09 17.85
CA GLU A 46 2.09 20.52 16.66
C GLU A 46 1.14 19.55 15.93
N ASP A 47 1.05 19.68 14.61
CA ASP A 47 0.26 18.82 13.71
C ASP A 47 1.12 17.86 12.87
N TYR A 48 2.45 17.95 12.99
CA TYR A 48 3.40 17.06 12.33
C TYR A 48 3.50 15.68 12.99
N SER A 49 3.90 14.70 12.17
CA SER A 49 4.14 13.33 12.58
C SER A 49 5.32 13.21 13.55
N ALA A 50 5.18 12.32 14.54
CA ALA A 50 6.26 12.03 15.50
C ALA A 50 7.35 11.07 14.99
N LYS A 51 7.44 10.83 13.67
CA LYS A 51 8.45 9.92 13.09
C LYS A 51 9.90 10.43 13.22
N THR A 52 10.08 11.75 13.22
CA THR A 52 11.37 12.42 13.41
C THR A 52 11.16 13.70 14.23
N PHE A 53 12.23 14.33 14.70
CA PHE A 53 12.15 15.65 15.35
C PHE A 53 12.27 16.84 14.39
N ASN A 54 12.30 16.60 13.07
CA ASN A 54 12.25 17.67 12.07
C ASN A 54 10.80 18.16 11.92
N ARG A 55 10.33 18.89 12.93
CA ARG A 55 8.96 19.43 13.00
C ARG A 55 9.00 20.94 13.23
N PRO A 56 8.12 21.75 12.62
CA PRO A 56 8.19 23.20 12.68
C PRO A 56 8.17 23.76 14.11
N GLU A 57 7.25 23.33 14.96
CA GLU A 57 7.11 23.89 16.31
C GLU A 57 8.16 23.32 17.27
N TRP A 58 8.54 22.05 17.12
CA TRP A 58 9.67 21.48 17.87
C TRP A 58 10.99 22.20 17.55
N THR A 59 11.24 22.52 16.28
CA THR A 59 12.46 23.22 15.86
C THR A 59 12.51 24.63 16.42
N LYS A 60 11.37 25.34 16.46
CA LYS A 60 11.27 26.65 17.11
C LYS A 60 11.55 26.55 18.61
N LEU A 61 10.98 25.55 19.30
CA LEU A 61 11.24 25.30 20.72
C LEU A 61 12.73 25.09 21.00
N MET A 62 13.40 24.24 20.22
CA MET A 62 14.83 23.98 20.37
C MET A 62 15.67 25.23 20.10
N ALA A 63 15.28 26.07 19.14
CA ALA A 63 15.95 27.34 18.87
C ALA A 63 15.79 28.34 20.03
N GLU A 64 14.63 28.38 20.67
CA GLU A 64 14.39 29.19 21.88
C GLU A 64 15.23 28.69 23.06
N MET A 65 15.20 27.38 23.34
CA MET A 65 16.03 26.75 24.38
C MET A 65 17.52 27.01 24.18
N ARG A 66 17.99 27.03 22.92
CA ARG A 66 19.38 27.39 22.58
C ARG A 66 19.69 28.84 22.94
N LYS A 67 18.77 29.78 22.74
CA LYS A 67 18.97 31.21 23.06
C LYS A 67 19.02 31.45 24.57
N SER A 68 18.13 30.81 25.33
CA SER A 68 18.07 30.95 26.79
C SER A 68 19.02 30.02 27.55
N LYS A 69 19.76 29.16 26.84
CA LYS A 69 20.60 28.11 27.41
C LYS A 69 19.83 27.17 28.35
N GLY A 70 18.57 26.86 28.01
CA GLY A 70 17.71 25.95 28.76
C GLY A 70 17.08 26.53 30.02
N LYS A 71 17.27 27.82 30.33
CA LYS A 71 16.81 28.42 31.60
C LYS A 71 15.32 28.80 31.63
N ASP A 72 14.59 28.62 30.53
CA ASP A 72 13.19 29.04 30.44
C ASP A 72 12.20 28.03 31.05
N PHE A 73 12.60 26.75 31.10
CA PHE A 73 11.75 25.64 31.53
C PHE A 73 12.58 24.58 32.24
N ASP A 74 12.01 23.92 33.24
CA ASP A 74 12.55 22.73 33.87
C ASP A 74 12.02 21.45 33.17
N TYR A 75 10.83 21.53 32.58
CA TYR A 75 10.12 20.38 32.03
C TYR A 75 9.63 20.60 30.61
N VAL A 76 9.67 19.53 29.81
CA VAL A 76 8.86 19.41 28.59
C VAL A 76 7.83 18.31 28.82
N MET A 77 6.57 18.69 28.97
CA MET A 77 5.50 17.78 29.35
C MET A 77 4.59 17.46 28.17
N PHE A 78 4.25 16.19 28.04
CA PHE A 78 3.34 15.65 27.03
C PHE A 78 2.48 14.55 27.64
N THR A 79 1.41 14.13 26.94
CA THR A 79 0.49 13.13 27.49
C THR A 79 1.09 11.73 27.52
N LYS A 80 1.72 11.31 26.43
CA LYS A 80 2.32 9.97 26.22
C LYS A 80 3.60 10.06 25.38
N TRP A 81 4.47 9.07 25.50
CA TRP A 81 5.75 9.01 24.78
C TRP A 81 5.60 8.99 23.25
N ASP A 82 4.50 8.47 22.71
CA ASP A 82 4.21 8.52 21.26
C ASP A 82 3.92 9.94 20.73
N ARG A 83 3.67 10.91 21.63
CA ARG A 83 3.59 12.33 21.30
C ARG A 83 4.96 12.97 21.19
N PHE A 84 5.93 12.47 21.95
CA PHE A 84 7.32 12.88 21.89
C PHE A 84 8.01 12.32 20.64
N SER A 85 8.02 11.00 20.46
CA SER A 85 8.61 10.34 19.29
C SER A 85 7.98 8.98 19.03
N ARG A 86 7.91 8.58 17.77
CA ARG A 86 7.61 7.20 17.32
C ARG A 86 8.87 6.44 16.89
N ASN A 87 10.03 7.10 16.91
CA ASN A 87 11.32 6.49 16.63
C ASN A 87 12.11 6.40 17.94
N THR A 88 12.44 5.17 18.34
CA THR A 88 13.14 4.89 19.59
C THR A 88 14.53 5.52 19.65
N ALA A 89 15.32 5.46 18.56
CA ALA A 89 16.65 6.03 18.50
C ALA A 89 16.63 7.56 18.61
N ASP A 90 15.75 8.21 17.84
CA ASP A 90 15.56 9.66 17.87
C ASP A 90 15.11 10.12 19.27
N ALA A 91 14.23 9.33 19.92
CA ALA A 91 13.75 9.64 21.27
C ALA A 91 14.90 9.66 22.28
N TYR A 92 15.75 8.64 22.29
CA TYR A 92 16.90 8.59 23.20
C TYR A 92 17.88 9.73 22.95
N GLN A 93 18.16 10.03 21.68
CA GLN A 93 19.03 11.14 21.32
C GLN A 93 18.46 12.47 21.84
N MET A 94 17.16 12.70 21.62
CA MET A 94 16.50 13.94 22.05
C MET A 94 16.39 14.05 23.58
N ILE A 95 16.09 12.95 24.28
CA ILE A 95 16.09 12.92 25.74
C ILE A 95 17.47 13.31 26.26
N ARG A 96 18.54 12.74 25.71
CA ARG A 96 19.92 13.10 26.10
C ARG A 96 20.20 14.58 25.87
N ILE A 97 19.80 15.14 24.72
CA ILE A 97 19.97 16.57 24.43
C ILE A 97 19.24 17.42 25.47
N LEU A 98 17.96 17.13 25.75
CA LEU A 98 17.17 17.88 26.73
C LEU A 98 17.79 17.79 28.13
N THR A 99 18.14 16.60 28.61
CA THR A 99 18.61 16.41 29.99
C THR A 99 20.05 16.85 30.20
N VAL A 100 20.95 16.56 29.24
CA VAL A 100 22.40 16.82 29.40
C VAL A 100 22.76 18.23 28.96
N ASP A 101 22.26 18.66 27.80
CA ASP A 101 22.69 19.93 27.22
C ASP A 101 21.86 21.11 27.76
N TYR A 102 20.59 20.86 28.12
CA TYR A 102 19.66 21.91 28.55
C TYR A 102 19.15 21.78 29.99
N GLN A 103 19.44 20.67 30.68
CA GLN A 103 18.92 20.40 32.04
C GLN A 103 17.38 20.39 32.13
N ILE A 104 16.72 19.99 31.04
CA ILE A 104 15.27 19.91 30.91
C ILE A 104 14.84 18.45 30.94
N GLU A 105 13.86 18.12 31.75
CA GLU A 105 13.34 16.76 31.87
C GLU A 105 12.07 16.56 31.02
N PRO A 106 12.07 15.59 30.08
CA PRO A 106 10.88 15.23 29.32
C PRO A 106 9.96 14.29 30.12
N ILE A 107 8.69 14.68 30.29
CA ILE A 107 7.72 13.95 31.13
C ILE A 107 6.46 13.58 30.34
N ALA A 108 6.10 12.30 30.38
CA ALA A 108 4.78 11.82 29.94
C ALA A 108 3.84 11.66 31.15
N ILE A 109 2.75 12.43 31.22
CA ILE A 109 1.85 12.42 32.39
C ILE A 109 1.02 11.13 32.53
N GLU A 110 0.75 10.41 31.43
CA GLU A 110 0.03 9.13 31.47
C GLU A 110 0.99 7.92 31.55
N GLN A 111 2.28 8.15 31.29
CA GLN A 111 3.32 7.12 31.27
C GLN A 111 4.56 7.60 32.06
N PRO A 112 4.38 7.92 33.36
CA PRO A 112 5.46 8.47 34.17
C PRO A 112 6.62 7.49 34.24
N LEU A 113 7.83 8.00 34.02
CA LEU A 113 9.07 7.24 34.10
C LEU A 113 10.13 8.09 34.79
N ASP A 114 10.81 7.50 35.77
CA ASP A 114 12.01 8.09 36.35
C ASP A 114 13.22 7.69 35.51
N LEU A 115 13.75 8.64 34.72
CA LEU A 115 14.88 8.39 33.82
C LEU A 115 16.23 8.25 34.55
N ALA A 116 16.29 8.54 35.85
CA ALA A 116 17.47 8.27 36.66
C ALA A 116 17.64 6.77 36.97
N VAL A 117 16.52 6.03 36.98
CA VAL A 117 16.48 4.57 37.17
C VAL A 117 16.86 3.87 35.86
N PRO A 118 17.94 3.06 35.82
CA PRO A 118 18.38 2.38 34.60
C PRO A 118 17.30 1.52 33.93
N GLU A 119 16.47 0.84 34.71
CA GLU A 119 15.39 -0.05 34.26
C GLU A 119 14.31 0.69 33.48
N SER A 120 14.09 1.99 33.75
CA SER A 120 13.14 2.83 33.04
C SER A 120 13.45 2.95 31.55
N LYS A 121 14.72 2.74 31.15
CA LYS A 121 15.10 2.71 29.73
C LYS A 121 14.40 1.59 28.98
N THR A 122 14.23 0.42 29.60
CA THR A 122 13.54 -0.73 28.99
C THR A 122 12.06 -0.42 28.82
N ILE A 123 11.42 0.14 29.85
CA ILE A 123 9.99 0.52 29.80
C ILE A 123 9.77 1.62 28.75
N LEU A 124 10.67 2.59 28.67
CA LEU A 124 10.66 3.63 27.65
C LEU A 124 10.73 3.03 26.23
N ALA A 125 11.61 2.05 25.99
CA ALA A 125 11.69 1.37 24.70
C ALA A 125 10.36 0.68 24.33
N VAL A 126 9.68 0.09 25.31
CA VAL A 126 8.34 -0.49 25.13
C VAL A 126 7.33 0.59 24.75
N TYR A 127 7.28 1.72 25.48
CA TYR A 127 6.34 2.80 25.15
C TYR A 127 6.58 3.42 23.77
N LEU A 128 7.84 3.55 23.34
CA LEU A 128 8.18 4.12 22.04
C LEU A 128 7.88 3.18 20.88
N SER A 129 7.99 1.86 21.08
CA SER A 129 7.70 0.84 20.06
C SER A 129 6.22 0.41 19.99
N MET A 130 5.46 0.57 21.07
CA MET A 130 4.04 0.22 21.15
C MET A 130 3.17 0.77 19.98
N PRO A 131 3.30 2.04 19.55
CA PRO A 131 2.52 2.56 18.43
C PRO A 131 2.78 1.84 17.11
N GLU A 132 4.02 1.41 16.86
CA GLU A 132 4.39 0.64 15.67
C GLU A 132 3.75 -0.75 15.72
N VAL A 133 3.90 -1.45 16.85
CA VAL A 133 3.29 -2.76 17.08
C VAL A 133 1.77 -2.73 16.92
N GLU A 134 1.11 -1.69 17.43
CA GLU A 134 -0.34 -1.54 17.29
C GLU A 134 -0.75 -1.27 15.83
N ASN A 135 0.03 -0.50 15.07
CA ASN A 135 -0.21 -0.30 13.65
C ASN A 135 -0.04 -1.61 12.85
N ASP A 136 1.00 -2.38 13.13
CA ASP A 136 1.23 -3.68 12.50
C ASP A 136 0.10 -4.65 12.83
N ARG A 137 -0.34 -4.68 14.09
CA ARG A 137 -1.48 -5.49 14.51
C ARG A 137 -2.76 -5.09 13.80
N ARG A 138 -3.02 -3.79 13.62
CA ARG A 138 -4.16 -3.29 12.83
C ARG A 138 -4.06 -3.71 11.36
N ALA A 139 -2.88 -3.58 10.74
CA ALA A 139 -2.65 -4.00 9.36
C ALA A 139 -2.90 -5.51 9.18
N LEU A 140 -2.44 -6.32 10.13
CA LEU A 140 -2.72 -7.76 10.19
C LEU A 140 -4.23 -8.03 10.31
N ASN A 141 -4.91 -7.37 11.25
CA ASN A 141 -6.35 -7.54 11.45
C ASN A 141 -7.16 -7.16 10.20
N VAL A 142 -6.79 -6.09 9.50
CA VAL A 142 -7.39 -5.70 8.22
C VAL A 142 -7.15 -6.78 7.17
N THR A 143 -5.93 -7.30 7.08
CA THR A 143 -5.57 -8.38 6.13
C THR A 143 -6.37 -9.66 6.40
N TYR A 144 -6.41 -10.11 7.65
CA TYR A 144 -7.19 -11.27 8.06
C TYR A 144 -8.69 -11.06 7.86
N GLY A 145 -9.21 -9.88 8.19
CA GLY A 145 -10.61 -9.51 7.98
C GLY A 145 -10.99 -9.54 6.51
N MET A 146 -10.16 -8.97 5.62
CA MET A 146 -10.36 -9.04 4.17
C MET A 146 -10.31 -10.47 3.64
N ARG A 147 -9.35 -11.28 4.11
CA ARG A 147 -9.24 -12.69 3.71
C ARG A 147 -10.48 -13.47 4.14
N ARG A 148 -10.90 -13.33 5.41
CA ARG A 148 -12.11 -13.96 5.94
C ARG A 148 -13.35 -13.55 5.16
N ALA A 149 -13.52 -12.27 4.87
CA ALA A 149 -14.63 -11.79 4.05
C ALA A 149 -14.65 -12.42 2.65
N LYS A 150 -13.49 -12.57 2.00
CA LYS A 150 -13.39 -13.30 0.73
C LYS A 150 -13.77 -14.78 0.86
N LYS A 151 -13.31 -15.46 1.91
CA LYS A 151 -13.65 -16.87 2.19
C LYS A 151 -15.15 -17.07 2.44
N GLU A 152 -15.80 -16.11 3.08
CA GLU A 152 -17.24 -16.07 3.28
C GLU A 152 -18.00 -15.72 1.98
N GLY A 153 -17.31 -15.55 0.85
CA GLY A 153 -17.92 -15.29 -0.46
C GLY A 153 -18.18 -13.81 -0.75
N ARG A 154 -17.60 -12.88 0.01
CA ARG A 154 -17.77 -11.44 -0.26
C ARG A 154 -16.72 -10.94 -1.25
N TRP A 155 -17.16 -10.27 -2.30
CA TRP A 155 -16.25 -9.57 -3.20
C TRP A 155 -15.68 -8.33 -2.53
N MET A 156 -14.36 -8.28 -2.38
CA MET A 156 -13.65 -7.18 -1.75
C MET A 156 -13.02 -6.27 -2.81
N GLY A 157 -13.29 -4.97 -2.74
CA GLY A 157 -12.70 -3.96 -3.60
C GLY A 157 -13.57 -3.53 -4.79
N LEU A 158 -12.93 -3.22 -5.91
CA LEU A 158 -13.63 -2.81 -7.14
C LEU A 158 -14.28 -4.03 -7.80
N PRO A 159 -15.57 -3.96 -8.20
CA PRO A 159 -16.24 -5.05 -8.89
C PRO A 159 -15.65 -5.25 -10.31
N PRO A 160 -15.65 -6.48 -10.85
CA PRO A 160 -15.33 -6.71 -12.26
C PRO A 160 -16.33 -5.99 -13.16
N THR A 161 -15.92 -5.62 -14.39
CA THR A 161 -16.84 -5.00 -15.36
C THR A 161 -18.07 -5.88 -15.59
N GLY A 162 -19.25 -5.27 -15.60
CA GLY A 162 -20.53 -6.00 -15.61
C GLY A 162 -21.11 -6.26 -14.22
N TYR A 163 -20.41 -5.84 -13.17
CA TYR A 163 -20.94 -5.77 -11.81
C TYR A 163 -20.80 -4.36 -11.23
N LYS A 164 -21.62 -4.04 -10.23
CA LYS A 164 -21.54 -2.79 -9.44
C LYS A 164 -21.66 -3.07 -7.95
N ASN A 165 -21.03 -2.23 -7.13
CA ASN A 165 -21.18 -2.27 -5.69
C ASN A 165 -22.58 -1.78 -5.30
N LYS A 166 -23.26 -2.54 -4.45
CA LYS A 166 -24.53 -2.18 -3.81
C LYS A 166 -24.45 -2.41 -2.30
N ILE A 167 -25.36 -1.78 -1.57
CA ILE A 167 -25.51 -1.91 -0.12
C ILE A 167 -26.93 -2.39 0.13
N THR A 168 -27.09 -3.44 0.94
CA THR A 168 -28.42 -3.88 1.41
C THR A 168 -28.97 -2.91 2.45
N GLU A 169 -30.26 -3.01 2.76
CA GLU A 169 -30.91 -2.23 3.83
C GLU A 169 -30.19 -2.40 5.19
N ASN A 170 -29.68 -3.60 5.48
CA ASN A 170 -28.89 -3.91 6.68
C ASN A 170 -27.43 -3.40 6.63
N GLY A 171 -27.06 -2.54 5.67
CA GLY A 171 -25.71 -1.98 5.55
C GLY A 171 -24.64 -2.91 4.96
N LYS A 172 -24.99 -4.15 4.56
CA LYS A 172 -24.05 -5.12 3.99
C LYS A 172 -23.72 -4.77 2.54
N LYS A 173 -22.43 -4.58 2.25
CA LYS A 173 -21.91 -4.34 0.89
C LYS A 173 -21.82 -5.65 0.10
N TYR A 174 -22.29 -5.65 -1.14
CA TYR A 174 -22.24 -6.77 -2.08
C TYR A 174 -22.08 -6.27 -3.52
N ILE A 175 -21.74 -7.16 -4.45
CA ILE A 175 -21.73 -6.84 -5.89
C ILE A 175 -22.99 -7.39 -6.57
N ALA A 176 -23.59 -6.58 -7.43
CA ALA A 176 -24.77 -6.93 -8.21
C ALA A 176 -24.48 -6.78 -9.70
N ILE A 177 -25.22 -7.52 -10.54
CA ILE A 177 -25.12 -7.42 -12.00
C ILE A 177 -25.46 -5.99 -12.44
N ASP A 178 -24.65 -5.45 -13.36
CA ASP A 178 -24.80 -4.10 -13.91
C ASP A 178 -25.06 -4.12 -15.42
N GLU A 179 -26.31 -3.93 -15.80
CA GLU A 179 -26.69 -3.80 -17.21
C GLU A 179 -26.51 -2.35 -17.71
N PRO A 180 -26.04 -2.13 -18.96
CA PRO A 180 -25.84 -3.12 -20.03
C PRO A 180 -24.43 -3.75 -20.05
N GLN A 181 -23.53 -3.36 -19.14
CA GLN A 181 -22.13 -3.84 -19.13
C GLN A 181 -22.04 -5.36 -18.98
N ALA A 182 -22.92 -5.94 -18.17
CA ALA A 182 -23.09 -7.37 -17.99
C ALA A 182 -23.43 -8.09 -19.30
N SER A 183 -24.42 -7.60 -20.06
CA SER A 183 -24.75 -8.13 -21.38
C SER A 183 -23.59 -8.06 -22.36
N HIS A 184 -22.83 -6.95 -22.39
CA HIS A 184 -21.67 -6.83 -23.27
C HIS A 184 -20.54 -7.80 -22.90
N MET A 185 -20.34 -8.05 -21.61
CA MET A 185 -19.35 -9.01 -21.14
C MET A 185 -19.79 -10.45 -21.43
N ARG A 186 -21.08 -10.80 -21.25
CA ARG A 186 -21.63 -12.11 -21.66
C ARG A 186 -21.38 -12.38 -23.14
N TRP A 187 -21.74 -11.43 -23.99
CA TRP A 187 -21.48 -11.51 -25.43
C TRP A 187 -19.98 -11.72 -25.72
N ALA A 188 -19.09 -11.01 -25.01
CA ALA A 188 -17.66 -11.19 -25.19
C ALA A 188 -17.18 -12.61 -24.87
N PHE A 189 -17.67 -13.22 -23.79
CA PHE A 189 -17.36 -14.62 -23.44
C PHE A 189 -17.86 -15.60 -24.51
N GLU A 190 -19.09 -15.42 -25.01
CA GLU A 190 -19.66 -16.25 -26.09
C GLU A 190 -18.80 -16.19 -27.36
N GLN A 191 -18.43 -14.99 -27.80
CA GLN A 191 -17.61 -14.80 -29.00
C GLN A 191 -16.19 -15.36 -28.86
N ILE A 192 -15.61 -15.34 -27.66
CA ILE A 192 -14.31 -15.98 -27.42
C ILE A 192 -14.47 -17.50 -27.47
N ALA A 193 -15.55 -18.04 -26.91
CA ALA A 193 -15.82 -19.48 -26.90
C ALA A 193 -16.07 -20.05 -28.31
N GLU A 194 -16.59 -19.26 -29.25
CA GLU A 194 -16.67 -19.62 -30.66
C GLU A 194 -15.28 -19.76 -31.32
N GLY A 195 -14.27 -19.06 -30.81
CA GLY A 195 -12.88 -19.20 -31.25
C GLY A 195 -12.56 -18.61 -32.62
N MET A 196 -13.53 -17.99 -33.32
CA MET A 196 -13.36 -17.45 -34.68
C MET A 196 -12.57 -16.13 -34.72
N LEU A 197 -12.78 -15.26 -33.74
CA LEU A 197 -12.18 -13.93 -33.70
C LEU A 197 -10.95 -13.88 -32.79
N ALA A 198 -9.96 -13.05 -33.14
CA ALA A 198 -8.87 -12.71 -32.22
C ALA A 198 -9.44 -12.01 -30.97
N ILE A 199 -8.88 -12.28 -29.79
CA ILE A 199 -9.42 -11.74 -28.51
C ILE A 199 -9.40 -10.21 -28.51
N ASP A 200 -8.35 -9.60 -29.06
CA ASP A 200 -8.27 -8.14 -29.19
C ASP A 200 -9.37 -7.59 -30.13
N HIS A 201 -9.79 -8.35 -31.15
CA HIS A 201 -10.91 -7.97 -32.01
C HIS A 201 -12.26 -8.12 -31.28
N VAL A 202 -12.43 -9.17 -30.47
CA VAL A 202 -13.62 -9.29 -29.60
C VAL A 202 -13.70 -8.09 -28.64
N TRP A 203 -12.60 -7.71 -28.00
CA TRP A 203 -12.56 -6.53 -27.14
C TRP A 203 -12.95 -5.24 -27.88
N MET A 204 -12.43 -5.01 -29.10
CA MET A 204 -12.80 -3.83 -29.90
C MET A 204 -14.30 -3.80 -30.20
N LYS A 205 -14.87 -4.92 -30.67
CA LYS A 205 -16.30 -5.02 -30.92
C LYS A 205 -17.13 -4.85 -29.64
N SER A 206 -16.70 -5.40 -28.51
CA SER A 206 -17.37 -5.18 -27.22
C SER A 206 -17.35 -3.70 -26.83
N LYS A 207 -16.25 -2.99 -27.10
CA LYS A 207 -16.11 -1.55 -26.84
C LYS A 207 -17.04 -0.73 -27.73
N GLU A 208 -17.15 -1.07 -29.01
CA GLU A 208 -18.11 -0.47 -29.96
C GLU A 208 -19.56 -0.67 -29.49
N ARG A 209 -19.86 -1.82 -28.88
CA ARG A 209 -21.17 -2.10 -28.27
C ARG A 209 -21.43 -1.30 -26.98
N GLY A 210 -20.43 -0.61 -26.42
CA GLY A 210 -20.54 0.21 -25.22
C GLY A 210 -19.86 -0.35 -23.98
N LEU A 211 -19.06 -1.43 -24.08
CA LEU A 211 -18.29 -1.97 -22.96
C LEU A 211 -17.21 -0.96 -22.49
N ARG A 212 -17.28 -0.58 -21.21
CA ARG A 212 -16.36 0.36 -20.57
C ARG A 212 -15.25 -0.42 -19.86
N CYS A 213 -14.30 -0.95 -20.62
CA CYS A 213 -13.10 -1.57 -20.06
C CYS A 213 -11.87 -1.29 -20.92
N SER A 214 -10.71 -1.12 -20.26
CA SER A 214 -9.43 -1.06 -20.95
C SER A 214 -9.07 -2.44 -21.52
N ARG A 215 -8.20 -2.49 -22.53
CA ARG A 215 -7.69 -3.75 -23.08
C ARG A 215 -7.07 -4.64 -22.00
N THR A 216 -6.20 -4.08 -21.15
CA THR A 216 -5.54 -4.82 -20.07
C THR A 216 -6.54 -5.35 -19.05
N THR A 217 -7.56 -4.56 -18.72
CA THR A 217 -8.64 -4.96 -17.80
C THR A 217 -9.47 -6.09 -18.40
N PHE A 218 -9.79 -6.03 -19.70
CA PHE A 218 -10.52 -7.07 -20.41
C PHE A 218 -9.80 -8.42 -20.35
N TRP A 219 -8.49 -8.44 -20.60
CA TRP A 219 -7.66 -9.65 -20.47
C TRP A 219 -7.64 -10.23 -19.05
N LYS A 220 -7.66 -9.38 -18.02
CA LYS A 220 -7.81 -9.83 -16.62
C LYS A 220 -9.23 -10.36 -16.34
N HIS A 221 -10.24 -9.85 -17.04
CA HIS A 221 -11.63 -10.24 -16.82
C HIS A 221 -11.97 -11.59 -17.44
N ILE A 222 -11.51 -11.87 -18.65
CA ILE A 222 -11.79 -13.16 -19.31
C ILE A 222 -11.18 -14.36 -18.56
N THR A 223 -10.22 -14.12 -17.66
CA THR A 223 -9.58 -15.14 -16.80
C THR A 223 -10.08 -15.10 -15.35
N ASN A 224 -10.97 -14.16 -15.01
CA ASN A 224 -11.42 -13.98 -13.63
C ASN A 224 -12.56 -14.97 -13.28
N PRO A 225 -12.37 -15.88 -12.31
CA PRO A 225 -13.41 -16.82 -11.89
C PRO A 225 -14.60 -16.13 -11.20
N GLY A 226 -14.50 -14.82 -10.89
CA GLY A 226 -15.63 -14.00 -10.46
C GLY A 226 -16.84 -14.03 -11.40
N TYR A 227 -16.65 -14.26 -12.70
CA TYR A 227 -17.75 -14.33 -13.65
C TYR A 227 -18.61 -15.59 -13.52
N ILE A 228 -18.09 -16.65 -12.89
CA ILE A 228 -18.81 -17.88 -12.57
C ILE A 228 -19.22 -17.94 -11.09
N GLY A 229 -19.24 -16.79 -10.40
CA GLY A 229 -19.66 -16.74 -8.99
C GLY A 229 -18.61 -17.24 -8.02
N LYS A 230 -17.34 -17.43 -8.42
CA LYS A 230 -16.26 -17.90 -7.55
C LYS A 230 -15.31 -16.78 -7.17
N ILE A 231 -14.72 -16.83 -5.98
CA ILE A 231 -13.76 -15.84 -5.48
C ILE A 231 -12.39 -16.50 -5.29
N PRO A 232 -11.33 -16.00 -5.94
CA PRO A 232 -10.00 -16.55 -5.75
C PRO A 232 -9.44 -16.14 -4.38
N ILE A 233 -9.12 -17.15 -3.57
CA ILE A 233 -8.40 -17.01 -2.32
C ILE A 233 -6.92 -17.34 -2.60
N PRO A 234 -6.02 -16.36 -2.57
CA PRO A 234 -4.60 -16.62 -2.80
C PRO A 234 -4.01 -17.45 -1.66
N GLU A 235 -2.89 -18.11 -1.93
CA GLU A 235 -2.09 -18.79 -0.91
C GLU A 235 -1.71 -17.80 0.21
N PHE A 236 -1.76 -18.27 1.45
CA PHE A 236 -1.33 -17.48 2.60
C PHE A 236 -0.95 -18.38 3.76
N LYS A 237 0.32 -18.28 4.18
CA LYS A 237 0.91 -19.18 5.20
C LYS A 237 0.73 -20.64 4.76
N ASP A 238 0.19 -21.49 5.64
CA ASP A 238 0.04 -22.92 5.40
C ASP A 238 -1.24 -23.29 4.62
N GLU A 239 -1.92 -22.29 4.04
CA GLU A 239 -3.15 -22.50 3.27
C GLU A 239 -2.92 -22.26 1.78
N GLU A 240 -3.08 -23.31 0.98
CA GLU A 240 -2.97 -23.27 -0.48
C GLU A 240 -4.02 -22.36 -1.12
N ALA A 241 -3.75 -21.93 -2.36
CA ALA A 241 -4.71 -21.15 -3.13
C ALA A 241 -5.91 -22.01 -3.55
N TYR A 242 -7.12 -21.49 -3.36
CA TYR A 242 -8.36 -22.18 -3.78
C TYR A 242 -9.44 -21.18 -4.19
N LEU A 243 -10.53 -21.70 -4.77
CA LEU A 243 -11.70 -20.91 -5.16
C LEU A 243 -12.82 -21.09 -4.13
N ALA A 244 -13.24 -20.00 -3.50
CA ALA A 244 -14.40 -19.99 -2.62
C ALA A 244 -15.68 -19.65 -3.40
N ASP A 245 -16.83 -20.10 -2.91
CA ASP A 245 -18.13 -19.71 -3.46
C ASP A 245 -18.46 -18.26 -3.11
N GLY A 246 -18.75 -17.46 -4.13
CA GLY A 246 -19.16 -16.07 -4.01
C GLY A 246 -20.64 -15.94 -3.69
N GLN A 247 -20.99 -14.90 -2.94
CA GLN A 247 -22.38 -14.52 -2.64
C GLN A 247 -23.08 -13.83 -3.82
N HIS A 248 -22.33 -13.42 -4.85
CA HIS A 248 -22.87 -12.74 -6.01
C HIS A 248 -23.34 -13.72 -7.07
N ALA A 249 -24.37 -13.34 -7.82
CA ALA A 249 -24.87 -14.16 -8.92
C ALA A 249 -23.81 -14.29 -10.03
N PRO A 250 -23.58 -15.49 -10.58
CA PRO A 250 -22.69 -15.68 -11.73
C PRO A 250 -23.24 -14.96 -12.96
N LEU A 251 -22.35 -14.41 -13.78
CA LEU A 251 -22.71 -13.76 -15.04
C LEU A 251 -22.77 -14.76 -16.19
N ILE A 252 -21.95 -15.80 -16.14
CA ILE A 252 -21.87 -16.87 -17.15
C ILE A 252 -21.82 -18.24 -16.48
N SER A 253 -22.11 -19.29 -17.24
CA SER A 253 -21.99 -20.67 -16.75
C SER A 253 -20.53 -21.10 -16.62
N GLU A 254 -20.26 -22.05 -15.70
CA GLU A 254 -18.94 -22.67 -15.54
C GLU A 254 -18.45 -23.30 -16.86
N VAL A 255 -19.36 -23.96 -17.59
CA VAL A 255 -19.07 -24.57 -18.89
C VAL A 255 -18.55 -23.55 -19.90
N LEU A 256 -19.20 -22.39 -20.01
CA LEU A 256 -18.77 -21.33 -20.93
C LEU A 256 -17.40 -20.77 -20.53
N PHE A 257 -17.18 -20.55 -19.23
CA PHE A 257 -15.91 -20.02 -18.72
C PHE A 257 -14.74 -20.96 -18.99
N TYR A 258 -14.89 -22.26 -18.69
CA TYR A 258 -13.83 -23.23 -18.93
C TYR A 258 -13.56 -23.44 -20.42
N LYS A 259 -14.59 -23.40 -21.27
CA LYS A 259 -14.42 -23.39 -22.73
C LYS A 259 -13.59 -22.19 -23.20
N VAL A 260 -13.82 -21.01 -22.62
CA VAL A 260 -12.98 -19.83 -22.89
C VAL A 260 -11.54 -20.05 -22.43
N GLN A 261 -11.30 -20.60 -21.23
CA GLN A 261 -9.94 -20.91 -20.77
C GLN A 261 -9.23 -21.89 -21.70
N GLU A 262 -9.92 -22.90 -22.21
CA GLU A 262 -9.37 -23.85 -23.19
C GLU A 262 -8.97 -23.15 -24.49
N VAL A 263 -9.82 -22.28 -25.05
CA VAL A 263 -9.50 -21.49 -26.25
C VAL A 263 -8.27 -20.61 -26.02
N LEU A 264 -8.16 -19.98 -24.85
CA LEU A 264 -6.99 -19.17 -24.47
C LEU A 264 -5.71 -20.02 -24.41
N GLU A 265 -5.79 -21.19 -23.80
CA GLU A 265 -4.67 -22.13 -23.66
C GLU A 265 -4.23 -22.71 -25.01
N LEU A 266 -5.16 -23.11 -25.87
CA LEU A 266 -4.87 -23.59 -27.22
C LEU A 266 -4.16 -22.53 -28.07
N ARG A 267 -4.56 -21.26 -27.93
CA ARG A 267 -3.91 -20.13 -28.61
C ARG A 267 -2.50 -19.89 -28.07
N ARG A 268 -2.30 -20.00 -26.75
CA ARG A 268 -0.99 -19.91 -26.11
C ARG A 268 -0.05 -21.01 -26.61
N ARG A 269 -0.49 -22.28 -26.58
CA ARG A 269 0.28 -23.43 -27.08
C ARG A 269 0.62 -23.32 -28.57
N LYS A 270 -0.28 -22.80 -29.40
CA LYS A 270 0.01 -22.50 -30.82
C LYS A 270 1.09 -21.43 -30.98
N PHE A 271 1.19 -20.50 -30.04
CA PHE A 271 2.23 -19.48 -30.02
C PHE A 271 3.57 -20.03 -29.51
N GLU A 272 3.55 -20.88 -28.48
CA GLU A 272 4.74 -21.57 -27.94
C GLU A 272 5.31 -22.59 -28.94
N LYS A 273 4.45 -23.32 -29.68
CA LYS A 273 4.87 -24.18 -30.81
C LYS A 273 5.36 -23.38 -32.02
N LYS A 274 5.07 -22.08 -32.09
CA LYS A 274 5.71 -21.12 -33.01
C LYS A 274 6.95 -20.45 -32.39
N GLY A 275 7.50 -21.00 -31.31
CA GLY A 275 8.85 -20.69 -30.86
C GLY A 275 9.81 -20.87 -32.04
N THR A 276 10.49 -19.79 -32.40
CA THR A 276 11.31 -19.59 -33.61
C THR A 276 10.58 -19.46 -34.96
N LYS A 277 9.65 -18.51 -35.07
CA LYS A 277 9.67 -17.62 -36.25
C LYS A 277 9.49 -16.16 -35.82
N ALA A 278 10.53 -15.58 -35.22
CA ALA A 278 10.85 -14.25 -35.71
C ALA A 278 11.03 -14.44 -37.22
N VAL A 279 10.23 -13.75 -38.04
CA VAL A 279 10.61 -13.50 -39.43
C VAL A 279 11.86 -12.65 -39.33
N SER A 280 13.00 -13.30 -39.05
CA SER A 280 14.28 -12.65 -39.08
C SER A 280 14.47 -12.26 -40.54
N PRO A 281 14.72 -10.98 -40.85
CA PRO A 281 15.25 -10.62 -42.16
C PRO A 281 16.38 -11.59 -42.51
N ARG A 282 16.56 -11.95 -43.79
CA ARG A 282 17.67 -12.84 -44.21
C ARG A 282 19.03 -12.41 -43.62
N SER A 283 19.17 -11.12 -43.38
CA SER A 283 20.34 -10.48 -42.78
C SER A 283 20.53 -10.68 -41.26
N LEU A 284 19.57 -11.29 -40.56
CA LEU A 284 19.60 -11.61 -39.13
C LEU A 284 19.14 -13.06 -38.85
N ALA A 285 19.50 -13.99 -39.73
CA ALA A 285 19.03 -15.39 -39.73
C ALA A 285 19.24 -16.16 -38.41
N LEU A 286 20.22 -15.74 -37.58
CA LEU A 286 20.56 -16.40 -36.32
C LEU A 286 19.93 -15.71 -35.09
N ARG A 287 19.03 -14.74 -35.30
CA ARG A 287 18.35 -14.04 -34.22
C ARG A 287 17.45 -15.00 -33.46
N GLY A 288 17.68 -15.16 -32.15
CA GLY A 288 16.98 -16.13 -31.32
C GLY A 288 17.71 -17.47 -31.13
N PHE A 289 18.83 -17.70 -31.83
CA PHE A 289 19.66 -18.91 -31.71
C PHE A 289 21.03 -18.66 -31.08
N LEU A 290 21.57 -17.44 -31.22
CA LEU A 290 22.86 -17.07 -30.64
C LEU A 290 22.73 -16.84 -29.13
N ILE A 291 23.63 -17.43 -28.36
CA ILE A 291 23.75 -17.22 -26.91
C ILE A 291 24.99 -16.38 -26.64
N CYS A 292 24.87 -15.36 -25.79
CA CYS A 292 25.99 -14.52 -25.44
C CYS A 292 26.95 -15.26 -24.49
N PRO A 293 28.26 -15.35 -24.78
CA PRO A 293 29.22 -16.05 -23.95
C PRO A 293 29.51 -15.34 -22.62
N LYS A 294 29.14 -14.05 -22.49
CA LYS A 294 29.33 -13.26 -21.25
C LYS A 294 28.10 -13.26 -20.36
N CYS A 295 26.91 -13.07 -20.96
CA CYS A 295 25.67 -12.84 -20.22
C CYS A 295 24.77 -14.10 -20.16
N GLY A 296 25.07 -15.17 -20.91
CA GLY A 296 24.26 -16.40 -20.98
C GLY A 296 22.88 -16.23 -21.64
N HIS A 297 22.48 -15.00 -21.95
CA HIS A 297 21.20 -14.68 -22.57
C HIS A 297 21.24 -14.82 -24.09
N ILE A 298 20.06 -15.07 -24.68
CA ILE A 298 19.87 -15.12 -26.13
C ILE A 298 20.12 -13.73 -26.72
N MET A 299 21.00 -13.66 -27.71
CA MET A 299 21.34 -12.43 -28.42
C MET A 299 20.21 -12.00 -29.35
N THR A 300 19.97 -10.69 -29.41
CA THR A 300 19.06 -10.07 -30.37
C THR A 300 19.86 -9.44 -31.52
N GLY A 301 19.17 -8.93 -32.55
CA GLY A 301 19.79 -8.26 -33.68
C GLY A 301 18.97 -7.06 -34.14
N SER A 302 19.66 -5.99 -34.50
CA SER A 302 19.09 -4.76 -35.07
C SER A 302 20.01 -4.25 -36.19
N ALA A 303 19.53 -3.29 -36.98
CA ALA A 303 20.33 -2.65 -38.02
C ALA A 303 20.65 -1.20 -37.62
N SER A 304 21.90 -0.78 -37.82
CA SER A 304 22.32 0.62 -37.65
C SER A 304 22.59 1.26 -39.00
N ARG A 305 22.34 2.58 -39.09
CA ARG A 305 22.51 3.37 -40.31
C ARG A 305 23.94 3.92 -40.37
N GLY A 306 24.72 3.50 -41.37
CA GLY A 306 26.08 3.99 -41.58
C GLY A 306 26.14 5.36 -42.28
N ARG A 307 27.36 5.90 -42.42
CA ARG A 307 27.65 7.22 -43.03
C ARG A 307 27.11 7.37 -44.45
N HIS A 308 27.04 6.26 -45.21
CA HIS A 308 26.49 6.21 -46.58
C HIS A 308 24.98 5.90 -46.63
N LYS A 309 24.23 6.14 -45.55
CA LYS A 309 22.78 5.86 -45.42
C LYS A 309 22.34 4.40 -45.62
N ALA A 310 23.26 3.46 -45.74
CA ALA A 310 22.98 2.02 -45.75
C ALA A 310 22.74 1.47 -44.33
N TYR A 311 21.87 0.46 -44.22
CA TYR A 311 21.58 -0.24 -42.97
C TYR A 311 22.46 -1.49 -42.84
N TYR A 312 23.21 -1.57 -41.74
CA TYR A 312 24.09 -2.69 -41.43
C TYR A 312 23.51 -3.48 -40.24
N PRO A 313 23.09 -4.73 -40.44
CA PRO A 313 22.57 -5.59 -39.40
C PRO A 313 23.69 -6.20 -38.56
N TYR A 314 23.53 -6.22 -37.24
CA TYR A 314 24.46 -6.86 -36.32
C TYR A 314 23.73 -7.44 -35.10
N TYR A 315 24.36 -8.42 -34.47
CA TYR A 315 23.87 -9.04 -33.23
C TYR A 315 24.46 -8.35 -32.01
N HIS A 316 23.67 -8.20 -30.95
CA HIS A 316 24.11 -7.62 -29.68
C HIS A 316 23.42 -8.32 -28.49
N CYS A 317 24.12 -8.47 -27.37
CA CYS A 317 23.48 -8.81 -26.09
C CYS A 317 22.74 -7.56 -25.62
N ASN A 318 21.50 -7.73 -25.15
CA ASN A 318 20.76 -6.68 -24.47
C ASN A 318 20.89 -6.98 -22.96
N PRO A 319 21.91 -6.47 -22.27
CA PRO A 319 22.02 -6.64 -20.83
C PRO A 319 20.79 -5.98 -20.20
N VAL A 320 20.03 -6.75 -19.42
CA VAL A 320 19.06 -6.16 -18.52
C VAL A 320 19.89 -5.35 -17.52
N ALA A 321 19.72 -4.04 -17.50
CA ALA A 321 20.31 -3.21 -16.45
C ALA A 321 19.79 -3.75 -15.11
N GLU A 322 20.71 -4.11 -14.21
CA GLU A 322 20.40 -4.45 -12.81
C GLU A 322 19.73 -3.28 -12.09
#